data_AF-A0A8J1T6D3-F1
#
_entry.id   AF-A0A8J1T6D3-F1
#
_cell.length_a   1.000
_cell.length_b   1.000
_cell.length_c   1.000
_cell.angle_alpha   90.00
_cell.angle_beta   90.00
_cell.angle_gamma   90.00
#
_symmetry.space_group_name_H-M   'P 1'
#
loop_
_entity.id
_entity.type
_entity.pdbx_description
1 polymer ?
#
loop_
_entity_poly.entity_id
_entity_poly.type
_entity_poly.pdbx_seq_one_letter_code
_entity_poly.pdbx_strand_id
1 'polypeptide(L)'
;TALVTPIATSPQLSDRARFPYVVRTLPSDSKQGPAFAAFFMSLGWPNVHVIIEDDSSYAKDLASTFKETFEKEEQGRCIASTHMLNSSQARYHNEQIISAIINSSSKSDIVLYLALKIRDLLEAKEKYLANEKAKRLVFIGTEGWGRTENLVKGHEKA
;
A
#
# COMPACT_ATOMS: atom_id res chain seq x y z
N THR A 1 30.54 -6.26 14.14
CA THR A 1 29.85 -7.32 13.40
C THR A 1 29.02 -6.69 12.31
N ALA A 2 29.13 -7.15 11.05
CA ALA A 2 28.32 -6.66 9.94
C ALA A 2 26.99 -7.42 9.86
N LEU A 3 25.90 -6.71 9.58
CA LEU A 3 24.58 -7.28 9.30
C LEU A 3 24.34 -7.24 7.79
N VAL A 4 23.98 -8.38 7.18
CA VAL A 4 23.60 -8.44 5.77
C VAL A 4 22.11 -8.78 5.67
N THR A 5 21.31 -7.91 5.04
CA THR A 5 19.86 -8.11 4.89
C THR A 5 19.47 -8.39 3.43
N PRO A 6 18.74 -9.49 3.15
CA PRO A 6 18.29 -9.83 1.81
C PRO A 6 16.92 -9.24 1.45
N ILE A 7 16.25 -8.56 2.40
CA ILE A 7 14.84 -8.13 2.23
C ILE A 7 14.59 -6.67 2.63
N ALA A 8 15.47 -6.04 3.41
CA ALA A 8 15.20 -4.68 3.87
C ALA A 8 15.66 -3.64 2.84
N THR A 9 14.68 -3.00 2.21
CA THR A 9 14.84 -2.11 1.05
C THR A 9 14.60 -0.62 1.37
N SER A 10 14.19 -0.31 2.61
CA SER A 10 14.01 1.04 3.14
C SER A 10 15.17 2.00 2.76
N PRO A 11 14.90 3.20 2.24
CA PRO A 11 15.95 4.18 1.89
C PRO A 11 16.81 4.60 3.07
N GLN A 12 16.26 4.63 4.28
CA GLN A 12 16.94 5.01 5.52
C GLN A 12 18.17 4.14 5.81
N LEU A 13 18.18 2.87 5.37
CA LEU A 13 19.32 1.97 5.51
C LEU A 13 20.54 2.37 4.65
N SER A 14 20.39 3.35 3.76
CA SER A 14 21.49 3.92 2.98
C SER A 14 22.31 4.95 3.77
N ASP A 15 21.79 5.45 4.90
CA ASP A 15 22.49 6.38 5.77
C ASP A 15 23.62 5.66 6.53
N ARG A 16 24.87 5.87 6.10
CA ARG A 16 26.06 5.25 6.70
C ARG A 16 26.44 5.86 8.05
N ALA A 17 26.00 7.06 8.37
CA ALA A 17 26.21 7.63 9.70
C ALA A 17 25.32 6.93 10.74
N ARG A 18 24.08 6.60 10.36
CA ARG A 18 23.12 5.88 11.23
C ARG A 18 23.30 4.36 11.21
N PHE A 19 23.64 3.79 10.05
CA PHE A 19 23.73 2.33 9.82
C PHE A 19 25.08 1.92 9.21
N PRO A 20 26.22 2.15 9.90
CA PRO A 20 27.55 1.91 9.35
C PRO A 20 27.85 0.44 9.02
N TYR A 21 27.20 -0.49 9.70
CA TYR A 21 27.47 -1.94 9.58
C TYR A 21 26.36 -2.74 8.89
N VAL A 22 25.33 -2.07 8.34
CA VAL A 22 24.23 -2.73 7.63
C VAL A 22 24.50 -2.75 6.13
N VAL A 23 24.56 -3.92 5.51
CA VAL A 23 24.69 -4.09 4.07
C VAL A 23 23.47 -4.85 3.55
N ARG A 24 23.05 -4.61 2.30
CA ARG A 24 21.89 -5.27 1.71
C ARG A 24 22.19 -5.80 0.32
N THR A 25 21.51 -6.89 -0.06
CA THR A 25 21.64 -7.50 -1.39
C THR A 25 20.58 -7.01 -2.37
N LEU A 26 19.52 -6.37 -1.87
CA LEU A 26 18.49 -5.70 -2.68
C LEU A 26 18.77 -4.19 -2.79
N PRO A 27 18.28 -3.54 -3.86
CA PRO A 27 18.41 -2.09 -4.02
C PRO A 27 17.55 -1.32 -3.00
N SER A 28 17.71 0.00 -3.01
CA SER A 28 16.87 0.93 -2.25
C SER A 28 15.51 1.12 -2.90
N ASP A 29 14.46 1.25 -2.09
CA ASP A 29 13.11 1.63 -2.55
C ASP A 29 12.93 3.13 -2.79
N SER A 30 14.03 3.89 -2.91
CA SER A 30 13.97 5.33 -3.19
C SER A 30 13.33 5.66 -4.54
N LYS A 31 13.18 4.64 -5.40
CA LYS A 31 12.52 4.73 -6.71
C LYS A 31 11.16 4.06 -6.76
N GLN A 32 10.77 3.31 -5.74
CA GLN A 32 9.52 2.54 -5.77
C GLN A 32 8.29 3.44 -5.73
N GLY A 33 8.28 4.48 -4.88
CA GLY A 33 7.20 5.48 -4.83
C GLY A 33 7.01 6.21 -6.17
N PRO A 34 8.08 6.78 -6.75
CA PRO A 34 8.02 7.37 -8.10
C PRO A 34 7.61 6.38 -9.19
N ALA A 35 8.03 5.11 -9.10
CA ALA A 35 7.63 4.08 -10.05
C ALA A 35 6.12 3.76 -9.95
N PHE A 36 5.56 3.70 -8.74
CA PHE A 36 4.11 3.61 -8.57
C PHE A 36 3.41 4.84 -9.17
N ALA A 37 3.90 6.05 -8.92
CA ALA A 37 3.30 7.24 -9.52
C ALA A 37 3.26 7.13 -11.05
N ALA A 38 4.40 6.83 -11.68
CA ALA A 38 4.50 6.66 -13.13
C ALA A 38 3.56 5.56 -13.65
N PHE A 39 3.46 4.43 -12.95
CA PHE A 39 2.54 3.34 -13.30
C PHE A 39 1.07 3.79 -13.26
N PHE A 40 0.63 4.44 -12.17
CA PHE A 40 -0.75 4.90 -12.03
C PHE A 40 -1.10 5.99 -13.05
N MET A 41 -0.16 6.90 -13.34
CA MET A 41 -0.32 7.92 -14.38
C MET A 41 -0.43 7.30 -15.77
N SER A 42 0.37 6.26 -16.07
CA SER A 42 0.29 5.57 -17.35
C SER A 42 -1.05 4.90 -17.61
N LEU A 43 -1.79 4.55 -16.55
CA LEU A 43 -3.14 3.98 -16.61
C LEU A 43 -4.24 5.04 -16.58
N GLY A 44 -3.88 6.33 -16.48
CA GLY A 44 -4.83 7.43 -16.46
C GLY A 44 -5.70 7.47 -15.21
N TRP A 45 -5.26 6.86 -14.10
CA TRP A 45 -6.02 6.89 -12.84
C TRP A 45 -5.84 8.24 -12.14
N PRO A 46 -6.92 9.03 -11.96
CA PRO A 46 -6.78 10.37 -11.39
C PRO A 46 -6.76 10.36 -9.86
N ASN A 47 -7.32 9.34 -9.22
CA ASN A 47 -7.49 9.33 -7.77
C ASN A 47 -7.13 7.95 -7.22
N VAL A 48 -6.49 7.90 -6.06
CA VAL A 48 -6.02 6.65 -5.45
C VAL A 48 -6.26 6.67 -3.95
N HIS A 49 -6.75 5.56 -3.41
CA HIS A 49 -6.78 5.34 -1.97
C HIS A 49 -5.46 4.68 -1.53
N VAL A 50 -4.90 5.09 -0.40
CA VAL A 50 -3.66 4.51 0.12
C VAL A 50 -3.94 3.83 1.46
N ILE A 51 -3.45 2.61 1.64
CA ILE A 51 -3.49 1.88 2.91
C ILE A 51 -2.05 1.58 3.33
N ILE A 52 -1.69 1.95 4.55
CA ILE A 52 -0.35 1.71 5.12
C ILE A 52 -0.43 0.99 6.46
N GLU A 53 0.58 0.22 6.82
CA GLU A 53 0.75 -0.27 8.21
C GLU A 53 1.20 0.89 9.12
N ASP A 54 0.54 1.08 10.27
CA ASP A 54 0.72 2.27 11.12
C ASP A 54 2.09 2.37 11.81
N ASP A 55 2.72 1.24 12.11
CA ASP A 55 4.05 1.15 12.73
C ASP A 55 5.21 1.07 11.72
N SER A 56 4.91 1.07 10.42
CA SER A 56 5.91 0.91 9.36
C SER A 56 6.43 2.25 8.84
N SER A 57 7.65 2.62 9.27
CA SER A 57 8.38 3.77 8.70
C SER A 57 8.67 3.59 7.20
N TYR A 58 8.86 2.35 6.76
CA TYR A 58 9.00 2.01 5.35
C TYR A 58 7.74 2.37 4.54
N ALA A 59 6.56 1.94 5.00
CA ALA A 59 5.30 2.22 4.29
C ALA A 59 4.98 3.72 4.26
N LYS A 60 5.27 4.45 5.35
CA LYS A 60 5.07 5.90 5.44
C LYS A 60 5.94 6.67 4.44
N ASP A 61 7.23 6.36 4.37
CA ASP A 61 8.15 7.04 3.45
C ASP A 61 7.81 6.71 1.98
N LEU A 62 7.43 5.46 1.71
CA LEU A 62 6.98 5.04 0.39
C LEU A 62 5.69 5.77 -0.03
N ALA A 63 4.71 5.89 0.86
CA ALA A 63 3.49 6.65 0.61
C ALA A 63 3.76 8.14 0.37
N SER A 64 4.69 8.74 1.12
CA SER A 64 5.08 10.16 0.94
C SER A 64 5.69 10.39 -0.43
N THR A 65 6.69 9.59 -0.81
CA THR A 65 7.37 9.74 -2.10
C THR A 65 6.46 9.44 -3.29
N PHE A 66 5.53 8.49 -3.16
CA PHE A 66 4.46 8.26 -4.11
C PHE A 66 3.58 9.51 -4.27
N LYS A 67 3.04 10.04 -3.16
CA LYS A 67 2.18 11.22 -3.16
C LYS A 67 2.86 12.43 -3.79
N GLU A 68 4.09 12.74 -3.37
CA GLU A 68 4.86 13.86 -3.89
C GLU A 68 5.07 13.78 -5.40
N THR A 69 5.31 12.58 -5.94
CA THR A 69 5.48 12.39 -7.38
C THR A 69 4.13 12.45 -8.11
N PHE A 70 3.13 11.74 -7.58
CA PHE A 70 1.82 11.57 -8.21
C PHE A 70 1.01 12.86 -8.32
N GLU A 71 1.06 13.71 -7.28
CA GLU A 71 0.31 14.97 -7.25
C GLU A 71 1.04 16.13 -7.94
N LYS A 72 2.36 16.01 -8.16
CA LYS A 72 3.18 17.07 -8.76
C LYS A 72 3.16 17.06 -10.29
N GLU A 73 3.09 15.89 -10.91
CA GLU A 73 3.29 15.76 -12.36
C GLU A 73 2.10 16.25 -13.20
N GLU A 74 0.86 16.20 -12.70
CA GLU A 74 -0.31 16.67 -13.43
C GLU A 74 -1.43 17.15 -12.51
N GLN A 75 -2.12 18.23 -12.90
CA GLN A 75 -3.27 18.74 -12.16
C GLN A 75 -4.44 17.76 -12.21
N GLY A 76 -5.17 17.65 -11.09
CA GLY A 76 -6.33 16.77 -10.98
C GLY A 76 -6.00 15.35 -10.50
N ARG A 77 -4.73 15.06 -10.18
CA ARG A 77 -4.32 13.82 -9.50
C ARG A 77 -4.21 14.02 -8.00
N CYS A 78 -4.86 13.17 -7.21
CA CYS A 78 -4.72 13.22 -5.75
C CYS A 78 -4.88 11.89 -5.03
N ILE A 79 -4.38 11.85 -3.81
CA ILE A 79 -4.69 10.79 -2.86
C ILE A 79 -6.08 11.04 -2.27
N ALA A 80 -7.05 10.20 -2.66
CA ALA A 80 -8.45 10.33 -2.24
C ALA A 80 -8.63 10.14 -0.73
N SER A 81 -7.91 9.17 -0.17
CA SER A 81 -7.81 8.97 1.27
C SER A 81 -6.56 8.18 1.63
N THR A 82 -6.10 8.32 2.86
CA THR A 82 -5.05 7.48 3.44
C THR A 82 -5.59 6.81 4.69
N HIS A 83 -5.49 5.49 4.76
CA HIS A 83 -5.93 4.68 5.89
C HIS A 83 -4.73 3.96 6.50
N MET A 84 -4.76 3.82 7.82
CA MET A 84 -3.71 3.15 8.57
C MET A 84 -4.25 1.83 9.13
N LEU A 85 -3.55 0.74 8.86
CA LEU A 85 -3.82 -0.54 9.48
C LEU A 85 -3.13 -0.57 10.84
N ASN A 86 -3.93 -0.81 11.87
CA ASN A 86 -3.41 -1.09 13.20
C ASN A 86 -3.33 -2.60 13.40
N SER A 87 -2.11 -3.12 13.45
CA SER A 87 -1.84 -4.56 13.61
C SER A 87 -2.44 -5.16 14.89
N SER A 88 -2.65 -4.35 15.94
CA SER A 88 -3.24 -4.77 17.21
C SER A 88 -4.78 -4.81 17.22
N GLN A 89 -5.45 -4.15 16.25
CA GLN A 89 -6.92 -4.03 16.18
C GLN A 89 -7.50 -4.38 14.79
N ALA A 90 -6.78 -5.22 14.03
CA ALA A 90 -6.99 -5.41 12.58
C ALA A 90 -8.45 -5.71 12.17
N ARG A 91 -9.17 -6.58 12.88
CA ARG A 91 -10.48 -7.08 12.39
C ARG A 91 -11.57 -6.01 12.29
N TYR A 92 -11.85 -5.26 13.36
CA TYR A 92 -12.89 -4.22 13.36
C TYR A 92 -12.47 -3.01 12.50
N HIS A 93 -11.17 -2.72 12.51
CA HIS A 93 -10.63 -1.58 11.77
C HIS A 93 -10.69 -1.79 10.25
N ASN A 94 -10.50 -3.03 9.76
CA ASN A 94 -10.54 -3.34 8.33
C ASN A 94 -11.92 -3.10 7.70
N GLU A 95 -13.02 -3.50 8.36
CA GLU A 95 -14.39 -3.24 7.86
C GLU A 95 -14.68 -1.73 7.79
N GLN A 96 -14.17 -0.95 8.74
CA GLN A 96 -14.29 0.51 8.71
C GLN A 96 -13.49 1.13 7.57
N ILE A 97 -12.27 0.65 7.30
CA ILE A 97 -11.48 1.13 6.17
C ILE A 97 -12.19 0.85 4.85
N ILE A 98 -12.67 -0.38 4.66
CA ILE A 98 -13.41 -0.78 3.45
C ILE A 98 -14.65 0.08 3.28
N SER A 99 -15.46 0.25 4.34
CA SER A 99 -16.67 1.07 4.27
C SER A 99 -16.35 2.54 3.96
N ALA A 100 -15.27 3.09 4.53
CA ALA A 100 -14.83 4.45 4.25
C ALA A 100 -14.38 4.64 2.79
N ILE A 101 -13.68 3.65 2.20
CA ILE A 101 -13.27 3.69 0.79
C ILE A 101 -14.49 3.60 -0.13
N ILE A 102 -15.40 2.66 0.12
CA ILE A 102 -16.58 2.42 -0.72
C ILE A 102 -17.53 3.61 -0.67
N ASN A 103 -17.80 4.14 0.52
CA ASN A 103 -18.69 5.28 0.73
C ASN A 103 -18.01 6.64 0.51
N SER A 104 -16.73 6.67 0.14
CA SER A 104 -16.06 7.92 -0.17
C SER A 104 -16.71 8.59 -1.38
N SER A 105 -16.69 9.93 -1.41
CA SER A 105 -17.15 10.72 -2.58
C SER A 105 -16.25 10.53 -3.81
N SER A 106 -15.07 9.91 -3.63
CA SER A 106 -14.16 9.55 -4.70
C SER A 106 -14.76 8.46 -5.57
N LYS A 107 -14.72 8.66 -6.88
CA LYS A 107 -15.07 7.62 -7.87
C LYS A 107 -13.95 6.59 -8.07
N SER A 108 -12.85 6.69 -7.32
CA SER A 108 -11.75 5.73 -7.45
C SER A 108 -12.12 4.37 -6.86
N ASP A 109 -11.65 3.35 -7.57
CA ASP A 109 -11.69 1.94 -7.20
C ASP A 109 -10.29 1.41 -6.86
N ILE A 110 -9.26 2.25 -6.99
CA ILE A 110 -7.86 1.84 -6.92
C ILE A 110 -7.31 2.07 -5.52
N VAL A 111 -6.68 1.05 -4.97
CA VAL A 111 -6.07 1.05 -3.65
C VAL A 111 -4.59 0.68 -3.77
N LEU A 112 -3.69 1.60 -3.40
CA LEU A 112 -2.29 1.30 -3.15
C LEU A 112 -2.16 0.71 -1.73
N TYR A 113 -1.75 -0.55 -1.63
CA TYR A 113 -1.65 -1.30 -0.39
C TYR A 113 -0.19 -1.51 0.02
N LEU A 114 0.24 -0.84 1.08
CA LEU A 114 1.62 -0.81 1.59
C LEU A 114 1.70 -1.48 2.97
N ALA A 115 1.27 -2.73 3.05
CA ALA A 115 1.27 -3.55 4.25
C ALA A 115 1.47 -5.04 3.89
N LEU A 116 1.56 -5.91 4.89
CA LEU A 116 1.91 -7.33 4.69
C LEU A 116 0.72 -8.28 4.70
N LYS A 117 -0.33 -7.99 5.48
CA LYS A 117 -1.42 -8.93 5.79
C LYS A 117 -2.72 -8.58 5.08
N ILE A 118 -2.75 -8.69 3.75
CA ILE A 118 -3.92 -8.28 2.96
C ILE A 118 -5.15 -9.18 3.20
N ARG A 119 -4.94 -10.44 3.61
CA ARG A 119 -6.00 -11.43 3.75
C ARG A 119 -7.14 -10.96 4.66
N ASP A 120 -6.82 -10.37 5.80
CA ASP A 120 -7.81 -9.86 6.75
C ASP A 120 -8.62 -8.69 6.16
N LEU A 121 -8.01 -7.92 5.25
CA LEU A 121 -8.67 -6.83 4.53
C LEU A 121 -9.59 -7.38 3.41
N LEU A 122 -9.17 -8.44 2.72
CA LEU A 122 -9.98 -9.12 1.72
C LEU A 122 -11.21 -9.79 2.35
N GLU A 123 -11.05 -10.45 3.49
CA GLU A 123 -12.17 -11.02 4.25
C GLU A 123 -13.16 -9.93 4.71
N ALA A 124 -12.66 -8.77 5.17
CA ALA A 124 -13.51 -7.63 5.53
C ALA A 124 -14.24 -7.06 4.30
N LYS A 125 -13.55 -6.99 3.15
CA LYS A 125 -14.15 -6.57 1.88
C LYS A 125 -15.34 -7.46 1.51
N GLU A 126 -15.16 -8.77 1.52
CA GLU A 126 -16.21 -9.71 1.15
C GLU A 126 -17.42 -9.63 2.07
N LYS A 127 -17.19 -9.54 3.39
CA LYS A 127 -18.28 -9.39 4.36
C LYS A 127 -19.07 -8.10 4.13
N TYR A 128 -18.38 -7.00 3.86
CA TYR A 128 -19.02 -5.71 3.61
C TYR A 128 -19.80 -5.74 2.28
N LEU A 129 -19.22 -6.31 1.22
CA LEU A 129 -19.81 -6.35 -0.12
C LEU A 129 -20.90 -7.41 -0.30
N ALA A 130 -21.01 -8.39 0.60
CA ALA A 130 -22.09 -9.38 0.55
C ALA A 130 -23.50 -8.75 0.59
N ASN A 131 -23.61 -7.50 1.07
CA ASN A 131 -24.88 -6.81 1.30
C ASN A 131 -25.12 -5.58 0.38
N GLU A 132 -24.17 -5.19 -0.49
CA GLU A 132 -24.29 -4.00 -1.34
C GLU A 132 -23.89 -4.27 -2.81
N LYS A 133 -24.35 -3.44 -3.76
CA LYS A 133 -23.89 -3.50 -5.16
C LYS A 133 -22.37 -3.26 -5.18
N ALA A 134 -21.62 -4.34 -5.35
CA ALA A 134 -20.19 -4.36 -5.11
C ALA A 134 -19.42 -3.36 -5.99
N LYS A 135 -18.91 -2.30 -5.37
CA LYS A 135 -17.85 -1.47 -5.96
C LYS A 135 -16.59 -2.33 -6.01
N ARG A 136 -16.08 -2.58 -7.23
CA ARG A 136 -14.92 -3.44 -7.43
C ARG A 136 -13.67 -2.69 -6.99
N LEU A 137 -13.02 -3.13 -5.92
CA LEU A 137 -11.72 -2.57 -5.50
C LEU A 137 -10.57 -3.30 -6.19
N VAL A 138 -9.60 -2.53 -6.70
CA VAL A 138 -8.36 -3.02 -7.29
C VAL A 138 -7.20 -2.68 -6.36
N PHE A 139 -6.59 -3.71 -5.78
CA PHE A 139 -5.44 -3.55 -4.90
C PHE A 139 -4.13 -3.67 -5.69
N ILE A 140 -3.26 -2.67 -5.55
CA ILE A 140 -1.90 -2.67 -6.05
C ILE A 140 -0.96 -2.75 -4.84
N GLY A 141 -0.20 -3.83 -4.73
CA GLY A 141 0.69 -4.09 -3.59
C GLY A 141 2.16 -3.84 -3.86
N THR A 142 2.96 -3.87 -2.79
CA THR A 142 4.42 -4.02 -2.87
C THR A 142 4.82 -5.50 -2.91
N GLU A 143 6.11 -5.76 -3.05
CA GLU A 143 6.73 -7.07 -2.88
C GLU A 143 6.45 -7.72 -1.51
N GLY A 144 6.05 -6.94 -0.50
CA GLY A 144 5.64 -7.44 0.81
C GLY A 144 4.36 -8.28 0.79
N TRP A 145 3.43 -8.01 -0.14
CA TRP A 145 2.31 -8.92 -0.43
C TRP A 145 2.83 -10.16 -1.19
N GLY A 146 3.74 -9.96 -2.14
CA GLY A 146 4.51 -11.04 -2.76
C GLY A 146 3.67 -12.04 -3.58
N ARG A 147 4.23 -13.23 -3.85
CA ARG A 147 3.65 -14.28 -4.72
C ARG A 147 2.88 -15.36 -3.94
N THR A 148 2.57 -15.12 -2.67
CA THR A 148 1.98 -16.14 -1.81
C THR A 148 0.49 -16.29 -2.13
N GLU A 149 0.15 -17.29 -2.94
CA GLU A 149 -1.25 -17.59 -3.33
C GLU A 149 -2.18 -17.72 -2.12
N ASN A 150 -1.67 -18.23 -0.98
CA ASN A 150 -2.46 -18.38 0.24
C ASN A 150 -3.03 -17.05 0.78
N LEU A 151 -2.43 -15.90 0.44
CA LEU A 151 -2.93 -14.58 0.89
C LEU A 151 -4.21 -14.17 0.17
N VAL A 152 -4.43 -14.68 -1.03
CA VAL A 152 -5.60 -14.36 -1.87
C VAL A 152 -6.53 -15.56 -2.06
N LYS A 153 -6.12 -16.75 -1.60
CA LYS A 153 -6.85 -18.00 -1.80
C LYS A 153 -8.28 -17.92 -1.26
N GLY A 154 -9.25 -18.10 -2.15
CA GLY A 154 -10.68 -18.00 -1.84
C GLY A 154 -11.26 -16.60 -2.01
N HIS A 155 -10.42 -15.60 -2.30
CA HIS A 155 -10.78 -14.18 -2.44
C HIS A 155 -10.53 -13.62 -3.85
N GLU A 156 -10.31 -14.48 -4.84
CA GLU A 156 -9.87 -14.09 -6.19
C GLU A 156 -11.01 -13.60 -7.10
N LYS A 157 -12.26 -13.90 -6.74
CA LYS A 157 -13.45 -13.61 -7.58
C LYS A 157 -14.23 -12.37 -7.16
N ALA A 158 -13.81 -11.68 -6.10
CA ALA A 158 -14.53 -10.57 -5.47
C ALA A 158 -14.03 -9.19 -5.93
#